data_AF-A0A2M7QNM8-F1
#
_entry.id   AF-A0A2M7QNM8-F1
#
_cell.length_a   1.000
_cell.length_b   1.000
_cell.length_c   1.000
_cell.angle_alpha   90.00
_cell.angle_beta   90.00
_cell.angle_gamma   90.00
#
_symmetry.space_group_name_H-M   'P 1'
#
loop_
_entity.id
_entity.type
_entity.pdbx_description
1 polymer ?
#
loop_
_entity_poly.entity_id
_entity_poly.type
_entity_poly.pdbx_seq_one_letter_code
_entity_poly.pdbx_strand_id
1 'polypeptide(L)'
;ARFGWTKGAPWGVEAALPPGFDYAMADERRRPVADWRAMGVSGIDGAPLADHGDAALILPAGAQGPAFIVYPNFFVIKRYNNATSYALAVGHLADRIAGAGPIRAGWPRGERALSRSEKEDMQQRLTRLGFDTRGADGVVGPDTRAAIRAWQRARGLPADGFDSAGLLEALRRETGQPGTDG
;
A
#
# COMPACT_ATOMS: atom_id res chain seq x y z
N ALA A 1 23.83 -8.99 15.60
CA ALA A 1 23.62 -9.06 14.14
C ALA A 1 23.95 -7.70 13.52
N ARG A 2 24.78 -7.64 12.47
CA ARG A 2 25.48 -6.40 12.03
C ARG A 2 24.61 -5.39 11.26
N PHE A 3 23.33 -5.70 10.96
CA PHE A 3 22.45 -4.86 10.13
C PHE A 3 21.00 -4.71 10.64
N GLY A 4 20.74 -4.98 11.94
CA GLY A 4 19.42 -4.77 12.56
C GLY A 4 18.40 -5.91 12.39
N TRP A 5 18.79 -7.03 11.77
CA TRP A 5 17.96 -8.23 11.69
C TRP A 5 17.76 -8.87 13.07
N THR A 6 16.51 -9.22 13.38
CA THR A 6 16.13 -9.96 14.59
C THR A 6 15.84 -11.41 14.24
N LYS A 7 16.69 -12.34 14.69
CA LYS A 7 16.51 -13.78 14.44
C LYS A 7 15.23 -14.27 15.11
N GLY A 8 14.41 -15.02 14.37
CA GLY A 8 13.15 -15.59 14.86
C GLY A 8 11.94 -14.65 14.76
N ALA A 9 12.15 -13.34 14.55
CA ALA A 9 11.05 -12.43 14.24
C ALA A 9 10.67 -12.55 12.74
N PRO A 10 9.37 -12.54 12.40
CA PRO A 10 8.93 -12.55 11.00
C PRO A 10 9.30 -11.24 10.29
N TRP A 11 9.32 -11.26 8.97
CA TRP A 11 9.36 -10.03 8.17
C TRP A 11 8.00 -9.30 8.24
N GLY A 12 6.91 -10.07 8.22
CA GLY A 12 5.54 -9.58 8.23
C GLY A 12 4.55 -10.75 8.28
N VAL A 13 3.29 -10.42 8.46
CA VAL A 13 2.16 -11.37 8.43
C VAL A 13 1.02 -10.76 7.64
N GLU A 14 0.26 -11.61 6.94
CA GLU A 14 -0.98 -11.20 6.31
C GLU A 14 -2.01 -10.87 7.40
N ALA A 15 -2.69 -9.74 7.24
CA ALA A 15 -3.58 -9.17 8.23
C ALA A 15 -5.00 -8.99 7.69
N ALA A 16 -5.97 -9.09 8.58
CA ALA A 16 -7.34 -8.67 8.32
C ALA A 16 -7.57 -7.28 8.91
N LEU A 17 -8.18 -6.39 8.12
CA LEU A 17 -8.58 -5.05 8.54
C LEU A 17 -10.08 -5.04 8.85
N PRO A 18 -10.54 -4.36 9.91
CA PRO A 18 -11.96 -4.27 10.22
C PRO A 18 -12.71 -3.41 9.20
N PRO A 19 -14.04 -3.56 9.08
CA PRO A 19 -14.86 -2.66 8.28
C PRO A 19 -14.67 -1.20 8.71
N GLY A 20 -14.57 -0.30 7.73
CA GLY A 20 -14.40 1.14 7.99
C GLY A 20 -12.99 1.54 8.48
N PHE A 21 -12.00 0.65 8.37
CA PHE A 21 -10.62 0.95 8.72
C PHE A 21 -10.08 2.19 7.99
N ASP A 22 -9.32 3.03 8.70
CA ASP A 22 -8.66 4.20 8.11
C ASP A 22 -7.42 3.78 7.31
N TYR A 23 -7.61 3.61 6.00
CA TYR A 23 -6.53 3.24 5.09
C TYR A 23 -5.39 4.27 4.99
N ALA A 24 -5.56 5.50 5.50
CA ALA A 24 -4.45 6.45 5.62
C ALA A 24 -3.36 5.97 6.57
N MET A 25 -3.67 5.00 7.44
CA MET A 25 -2.70 4.36 8.34
C MET A 25 -1.72 3.42 7.61
N ALA A 26 -1.94 3.11 6.33
CA ALA A 26 -0.98 2.39 5.50
C ALA A 26 0.12 3.34 4.95
N ASP A 27 0.83 4.00 5.86
CA ASP A 27 1.85 5.01 5.58
C ASP A 27 3.30 4.51 5.82
N GLU A 28 3.46 3.21 6.04
CA GLU A 28 4.71 2.56 6.48
C GLU A 28 5.27 3.08 7.83
N ARG A 29 4.53 3.93 8.56
CA ARG A 29 4.96 4.39 9.88
C ARG A 29 4.80 3.28 10.89
N ARG A 30 5.89 2.99 11.58
CA ARG A 30 5.93 1.99 12.64
C ARG A 30 5.22 2.48 13.89
N ARG A 31 4.43 1.59 14.49
CA ARG A 31 3.65 1.78 15.72
C ARG A 31 3.67 0.47 16.52
N PRO A 32 3.51 0.50 17.85
CA PRO A 32 3.39 -0.72 18.65
C PRO A 32 2.29 -1.64 18.11
N VAL A 33 2.52 -2.96 18.12
CA VAL A 33 1.49 -3.95 17.74
C VAL A 33 0.20 -3.77 18.56
N ALA A 34 0.30 -3.33 19.82
CA ALA A 34 -0.85 -3.02 20.65
C ALA A 34 -1.78 -1.98 20.03
N ASP A 35 -1.25 -0.96 19.35
CA ASP A 35 -2.05 0.07 18.68
C ASP A 35 -2.81 -0.52 17.49
N TRP A 36 -2.16 -1.40 16.69
CA TRP A 36 -2.81 -2.10 15.58
C TRP A 36 -3.95 -3.01 16.07
N ARG A 37 -3.72 -3.76 17.15
CA ARG A 37 -4.76 -4.58 17.78
C ARG A 37 -5.92 -3.71 18.29
N ALA A 38 -5.62 -2.56 18.91
CA ALA A 38 -6.64 -1.62 19.39
C ALA A 38 -7.46 -1.00 18.24
N MET A 39 -6.87 -0.87 17.05
CA MET A 39 -7.56 -0.50 15.81
C MET A 39 -8.34 -1.65 15.17
N GLY A 40 -8.37 -2.83 15.79
CA GLY A 40 -9.09 -4.02 15.30
C GLY A 40 -8.35 -4.82 14.23
N VAL A 41 -7.06 -4.54 13.97
CA VAL A 41 -6.25 -5.33 13.04
C VAL A 41 -5.88 -6.68 13.67
N SER A 42 -6.09 -7.75 12.92
CA SER A 42 -5.77 -9.13 13.33
C SER A 42 -4.93 -9.84 12.26
N GLY A 43 -4.44 -11.04 12.57
CA GLY A 43 -3.97 -11.97 11.55
C GLY A 43 -5.09 -12.34 10.57
N ILE A 44 -4.73 -12.81 9.38
CA ILE A 44 -5.68 -13.20 8.33
C ILE A 44 -6.60 -14.38 8.71
N ASP A 45 -6.24 -15.13 9.75
CA ASP A 45 -7.02 -16.20 10.38
C ASP A 45 -7.91 -15.70 11.54
N GLY A 46 -7.89 -14.40 11.84
CA GLY A 46 -8.61 -13.80 12.96
C GLY A 46 -7.86 -13.87 14.29
N ALA A 47 -6.67 -14.50 14.34
CA ALA A 47 -5.87 -14.53 15.55
C ALA A 47 -5.31 -13.14 15.89
N PRO A 48 -5.09 -12.82 17.19
CA PRO A 48 -4.37 -11.60 17.56
C PRO A 48 -2.97 -11.57 16.93
N LEU A 49 -2.55 -10.42 16.39
CA LEU A 49 -1.19 -10.23 15.86
C LEU A 49 -0.17 -10.59 16.94
N ALA A 50 0.87 -11.37 16.65
CA ALA A 50 1.94 -11.64 17.62
C ALA A 50 2.74 -10.37 17.95
N ASP A 51 3.18 -10.21 19.20
CA ASP A 51 3.94 -9.04 19.62
C ASP A 51 5.43 -9.22 19.29
N HIS A 52 5.89 -8.49 18.28
CA HIS A 52 7.30 -8.39 17.90
C HIS A 52 7.81 -6.94 18.01
N GLY A 53 7.19 -6.12 18.86
CA GLY A 53 7.48 -4.71 19.03
C GLY A 53 6.69 -3.83 18.06
N ASP A 54 7.38 -2.92 17.38
CA ASP A 54 6.74 -2.03 16.42
C ASP A 54 6.52 -2.70 15.07
N ALA A 55 5.37 -2.42 14.46
CA ALA A 55 5.02 -2.85 13.12
C ALA A 55 4.39 -1.72 12.31
N ALA A 56 4.34 -1.87 10.99
CA ALA A 56 3.66 -0.96 10.08
C ALA A 56 2.65 -1.70 9.21
N LEU A 57 1.64 -1.00 8.71
CA LEU A 57 0.69 -1.52 7.73
C LEU A 57 1.17 -1.21 6.31
N ILE A 58 1.08 -2.20 5.41
CA ILE A 58 1.21 -2.00 3.97
C ILE A 58 0.03 -2.61 3.21
N LEU A 59 -0.31 -1.95 2.10
CA LEU A 59 -1.37 -2.33 1.17
C LEU A 59 -0.79 -2.37 -0.25
N PRO A 60 -0.08 -3.44 -0.62
CA PRO A 60 0.64 -3.51 -1.90
C PRO A 60 -0.26 -3.38 -3.15
N ALA A 61 -1.57 -3.62 -3.01
CA ALA A 61 -2.55 -3.45 -4.09
C ALA A 61 -3.81 -2.71 -3.62
N GLY A 62 -3.65 -1.70 -2.76
CA GLY A 62 -4.75 -0.89 -2.25
C GLY A 62 -5.71 -1.64 -1.32
N ALA A 63 -6.86 -1.02 -1.03
CA ALA A 63 -7.85 -1.51 -0.07
C ALA A 63 -8.53 -2.83 -0.48
N GLN A 64 -8.49 -3.18 -1.77
CA GLN A 64 -9.08 -4.40 -2.32
C GLN A 64 -8.09 -5.58 -2.37
N GLY A 65 -6.82 -5.32 -2.07
CA GLY A 65 -5.76 -6.34 -2.06
C GLY A 65 -5.46 -6.90 -0.68
N PRO A 66 -4.44 -7.77 -0.58
CA PRO A 66 -3.95 -8.25 0.71
C PRO A 66 -3.38 -7.11 1.54
N ALA A 67 -3.63 -7.15 2.85
CA ALA A 67 -3.01 -6.28 3.84
C ALA A 67 -1.92 -7.03 4.61
N PHE A 68 -0.84 -6.34 4.96
CA PHE A 68 0.23 -6.94 5.77
C PHE A 68 0.62 -6.03 6.91
N ILE A 69 0.79 -6.64 8.08
CA ILE A 69 1.53 -6.06 9.19
C ILE A 69 3.00 -6.46 9.01
N VAL A 70 3.86 -5.49 8.78
CA VAL A 70 5.30 -5.69 8.55
C VAL A 70 6.13 -5.23 9.75
N TYR A 71 7.10 -6.04 10.14
CA TYR A 71 7.96 -5.87 11.31
C TYR A 71 9.33 -5.31 10.93
N PRO A 72 10.24 -5.00 11.90
CA PRO A 72 11.53 -4.37 11.59
C PRO A 72 12.37 -5.13 10.55
N ASN A 73 12.25 -6.47 10.49
CA ASN A 73 12.95 -7.29 9.51
C ASN A 73 12.56 -6.96 8.05
N PHE A 74 11.32 -6.53 7.78
CA PHE A 74 10.92 -6.03 6.46
C PHE A 74 11.73 -4.81 6.02
N PHE A 75 11.93 -3.87 6.95
CA PHE A 75 12.71 -2.65 6.69
C PHE A 75 14.20 -2.94 6.56
N VAL A 76 14.70 -4.02 7.18
CA VAL A 76 16.07 -4.51 6.93
C VAL A 76 16.21 -5.02 5.50
N ILE A 77 15.23 -5.77 4.97
CA ILE A 77 15.23 -6.21 3.57
C ILE A 77 15.20 -5.00 2.62
N LYS A 78 14.39 -3.97 2.92
CA LYS A 78 14.32 -2.74 2.11
C LYS A 78 15.65 -1.97 2.03
N ARG A 79 16.63 -2.23 2.90
CA ARG A 79 17.98 -1.65 2.78
C ARG A 79 18.77 -2.19 1.57
N TYR A 80 18.46 -3.39 1.10
CA TYR A 80 19.05 -3.93 -0.14
C TYR A 80 18.41 -3.32 -1.38
N ASN A 81 17.09 -3.18 -1.38
CA ASN A 81 16.33 -2.49 -2.42
C ASN A 81 15.10 -1.84 -1.78
N ASN A 82 15.00 -0.52 -1.88
CA ASN A 82 13.95 0.27 -1.23
C ASN A 82 12.61 0.20 -1.99
N ALA A 83 12.13 -1.01 -2.24
CA ALA A 83 10.85 -1.30 -2.88
C ALA A 83 10.03 -2.27 -2.04
N THR A 84 8.77 -1.90 -1.77
CA THR A 84 7.83 -2.73 -0.99
C THR A 84 7.54 -4.05 -1.70
N SER A 85 7.43 -4.06 -3.04
CA SER A 85 7.27 -5.28 -3.83
C SER A 85 8.47 -6.23 -3.71
N TYR A 86 9.69 -5.70 -3.72
CA TYR A 86 10.90 -6.49 -3.52
C TYR A 86 10.93 -7.14 -2.14
N ALA A 87 10.71 -6.35 -1.09
CA ALA A 87 10.74 -6.86 0.27
C ALA A 87 9.62 -7.88 0.54
N LEU A 88 8.43 -7.65 -0.03
CA LEU A 88 7.32 -8.61 -0.01
C LEU A 88 7.69 -9.92 -0.72
N ALA A 89 8.29 -9.84 -1.91
CA ALA A 89 8.70 -11.01 -2.66
C ALA A 89 9.77 -11.83 -1.93
N VAL A 90 10.79 -11.18 -1.35
CA VAL A 90 11.85 -11.84 -0.58
C VAL A 90 11.26 -12.48 0.69
N GLY A 91 10.45 -11.75 1.45
CA GLY A 91 9.80 -12.26 2.65
C GLY A 91 8.89 -13.45 2.35
N HIS A 92 8.02 -13.30 1.35
CA HIS A 92 7.11 -14.36 0.96
C HIS A 92 7.86 -15.59 0.42
N LEU A 93 8.90 -15.41 -0.41
CA LEU A 93 9.72 -16.53 -0.88
C LEU A 93 10.36 -17.29 0.29
N ALA A 94 10.86 -16.58 1.31
CA ALA A 94 11.41 -17.20 2.50
C ALA A 94 10.36 -18.03 3.27
N ASP A 95 9.13 -17.51 3.42
CA ASP A 95 8.02 -18.25 4.03
C ASP A 95 7.68 -19.51 3.22
N ARG A 96 7.63 -19.40 1.89
CA ARG A 96 7.36 -20.53 1.00
C ARG A 96 8.44 -21.62 1.09
N ILE A 97 9.71 -21.23 1.20
CA ILE A 97 10.83 -22.17 1.43
C ILE A 97 10.72 -22.85 2.80
N ALA A 98 10.28 -22.12 3.83
CA ALA A 98 10.06 -22.64 5.18
C ALA A 98 8.80 -23.51 5.32
N GLY A 99 8.02 -23.69 4.25
CA GLY A 99 6.82 -24.53 4.22
C GLY A 99 5.52 -23.79 4.59
N ALA A 100 5.54 -22.47 4.74
CA ALA A 100 4.32 -21.69 4.97
C ALA A 100 3.45 -21.62 3.70
N GLY A 101 2.15 -21.34 3.89
CA GLY A 101 1.15 -21.24 2.82
C GLY A 101 1.35 -20.06 1.85
N PRO A 102 0.60 -20.02 0.73
CA PRO A 102 0.54 -18.84 -0.13
C PRO A 102 -0.19 -17.68 0.59
N ILE A 103 -0.04 -16.46 0.06
CA ILE A 103 -0.92 -15.33 0.44
C ILE A 103 -2.37 -15.75 0.20
N ARG A 104 -3.24 -15.55 1.21
CA ARG A 104 -4.61 -16.05 1.22
C ARG A 104 -5.58 -15.12 0.51
N ALA A 105 -5.47 -13.81 0.74
CA ALA A 105 -6.35 -12.84 0.12
C ALA A 105 -6.07 -12.74 -1.39
N GLY A 106 -7.13 -12.46 -2.14
CA GLY A 106 -7.05 -12.27 -3.57
C GLY A 106 -6.32 -10.98 -3.91
N TRP A 107 -5.57 -11.00 -5.01
CA TRP A 107 -5.10 -9.79 -5.66
C TRP A 107 -6.19 -9.25 -6.58
N PRO A 108 -6.41 -7.93 -6.65
CA PRO A 108 -7.42 -7.35 -7.55
C PRO A 108 -7.08 -7.67 -9.01
N ARG A 109 -7.82 -8.62 -9.59
CA ARG A 109 -7.66 -9.08 -10.97
C ARG A 109 -8.29 -8.05 -11.91
N GLY A 110 -7.47 -7.15 -12.44
CA GLY A 110 -7.93 -6.06 -13.33
C GLY A 110 -7.13 -4.77 -13.14
N GLU A 111 -6.39 -4.65 -12.04
CA GLU A 111 -5.45 -3.58 -11.78
C GLU A 111 -4.19 -3.79 -12.63
N ARG A 112 -4.09 -3.04 -13.74
CA ARG A 112 -2.83 -2.91 -14.49
C ARG A 112 -2.00 -1.79 -13.87
N ALA A 113 -0.69 -2.02 -13.76
CA ALA A 113 0.24 -0.95 -13.40
C ALA A 113 0.17 0.19 -14.43
N LEU A 114 0.02 1.42 -13.94
CA LEU A 114 0.08 2.60 -14.77
C LEU A 114 1.48 2.78 -15.36
N SER A 115 1.55 3.18 -16.62
CA SER A 115 2.80 3.64 -17.23
C SER A 115 3.27 4.94 -16.57
N ARG A 116 4.52 5.34 -16.82
CA ARG A 116 5.04 6.62 -16.32
C ARG A 116 4.21 7.81 -16.84
N SER A 117 3.87 7.82 -18.12
CA SER A 117 3.05 8.90 -18.72
C SER A 117 1.64 8.94 -18.16
N GLU A 118 1.05 7.78 -17.82
CA GLU A 118 -0.25 7.71 -17.18
C GLU A 118 -0.22 8.24 -15.74
N LYS A 119 0.89 8.04 -15.02
CA LYS A 119 1.10 8.62 -13.69
C LYS A 119 1.27 10.14 -13.76
N GLU A 120 1.95 10.65 -14.78
CA GLU A 120 2.05 12.09 -15.03
C GLU A 120 0.66 12.68 -15.34
N ASP A 121 -0.14 12.04 -16.20
CA ASP A 121 -1.53 12.42 -16.51
C ASP A 121 -2.40 12.42 -15.23
N MET A 122 -2.29 11.38 -14.41
CA MET A 122 -2.97 11.29 -13.11
C MET A 122 -2.59 12.48 -12.21
N GLN A 123 -1.29 12.77 -12.05
CA GLN A 123 -0.80 13.85 -11.19
C GLN A 123 -1.29 15.24 -11.66
N GLN A 124 -1.25 15.49 -12.97
CA GLN A 124 -1.75 16.74 -13.56
C GLN A 124 -3.26 16.93 -13.29
N ARG A 125 -4.05 15.86 -13.43
CA ARG A 125 -5.50 15.92 -13.20
C ARG A 125 -5.85 16.10 -11.73
N LEU A 126 -5.16 15.40 -10.82
CA LEU A 126 -5.32 15.61 -9.38
C LEU A 126 -5.07 17.09 -9.02
N THR A 127 -3.96 17.65 -9.52
CA THR A 127 -3.61 19.06 -9.27
C THR A 127 -4.66 20.01 -9.85
N ARG A 128 -5.17 19.75 -11.06
CA ARG A 128 -6.26 20.54 -11.68
C ARG A 128 -7.55 20.54 -10.85
N LEU A 129 -7.85 19.43 -10.17
CA LEU A 129 -8.99 19.30 -9.27
C LEU A 129 -8.73 19.87 -7.85
N GLY A 130 -7.57 20.51 -7.62
CA GLY A 130 -7.19 21.11 -6.33
C GLY A 130 -6.50 20.15 -5.36
N PHE A 131 -6.14 18.94 -5.79
CA PHE A 131 -5.39 17.97 -4.99
C PHE A 131 -3.91 18.02 -5.40
N ASP A 132 -3.15 18.92 -4.80
CA ASP A 132 -1.76 19.19 -5.18
C ASP A 132 -0.82 17.98 -4.96
N THR A 133 -0.20 17.52 -6.04
CA THR A 133 0.78 16.42 -6.04
C THR A 133 2.22 16.91 -5.90
N ARG A 134 2.44 18.23 -5.82
CA ARG A 134 3.74 18.95 -5.85
C ARG A 134 4.58 18.68 -7.10
N GLY A 135 3.90 18.46 -8.23
CA GLY A 135 4.52 18.16 -9.53
C GLY A 135 3.92 16.95 -10.22
N ALA A 136 4.31 16.75 -11.48
CA ALA A 136 3.86 15.64 -12.32
C ALA A 136 5.07 14.98 -13.01
N ASP A 137 5.81 14.17 -12.27
CA ASP A 137 7.06 13.51 -12.68
C ASP A 137 6.91 12.02 -13.02
N GLY A 138 5.70 11.47 -12.83
CA GLY A 138 5.35 10.07 -13.01
C GLY A 138 5.78 9.17 -11.86
N VAL A 139 6.27 9.74 -10.75
CA VAL A 139 6.69 9.03 -9.55
C VAL A 139 5.61 9.17 -8.47
N VAL A 140 5.02 8.04 -8.08
CA VAL A 140 4.02 8.02 -7.01
C VAL A 140 4.74 8.06 -5.65
N GLY A 141 5.03 9.27 -5.20
CA GLY A 141 5.63 9.57 -3.89
C GLY A 141 4.59 9.80 -2.78
N PRO A 142 5.04 10.16 -1.57
CA PRO A 142 4.16 10.49 -0.45
C PRO A 142 3.13 11.59 -0.78
N ASP A 143 3.53 12.61 -1.53
CA ASP A 143 2.66 13.74 -1.89
C ASP A 143 1.59 13.31 -2.90
N THR A 144 1.96 12.55 -3.93
CA THR A 144 0.99 11.96 -4.87
C THR A 144 0.00 11.04 -4.16
N ARG A 145 0.48 10.16 -3.24
CA ARG A 145 -0.42 9.31 -2.43
C ARG A 145 -1.35 10.15 -1.54
N ALA A 146 -0.87 11.24 -0.97
CA ALA A 146 -1.69 12.15 -0.17
C ALA A 146 -2.78 12.83 -1.01
N ALA A 147 -2.43 13.29 -2.22
CA ALA A 147 -3.38 13.86 -3.18
C ALA A 147 -4.45 12.85 -3.62
N ILE A 148 -4.05 11.60 -3.92
CA ILE A 148 -4.97 10.51 -4.23
C ILE A 148 -5.95 10.29 -3.08
N ARG A 149 -5.46 10.16 -1.84
CA ARG A 149 -6.33 9.99 -0.66
C ARG A 149 -7.30 11.14 -0.48
N ALA A 150 -6.84 12.37 -0.67
CA ALA A 150 -7.70 13.55 -0.58
C ALA A 150 -8.82 13.52 -1.64
N TRP A 151 -8.48 13.17 -2.89
CA TRP A 151 -9.44 13.00 -3.97
C TRP A 151 -10.45 11.87 -3.69
N GLN A 152 -9.98 10.72 -3.19
CA GLN A 152 -10.81 9.57 -2.79
C GLN A 152 -11.80 9.95 -1.68
N ARG A 153 -11.32 10.61 -0.61
CA ARG A 153 -12.16 11.08 0.50
C ARG A 153 -13.25 12.02 0.04
N ALA A 154 -12.91 12.98 -0.83
CA ALA A 154 -13.87 13.94 -1.37
C ALA A 154 -15.00 13.28 -2.21
N ARG A 155 -14.84 12.00 -2.59
CA ARG A 155 -15.83 11.20 -3.36
C ARG A 155 -16.42 10.04 -2.54
N GLY A 156 -16.16 9.98 -1.23
CA GLY A 156 -16.65 8.90 -0.37
C GLY A 156 -16.06 7.53 -0.70
N LEU A 157 -14.92 7.48 -1.40
CA LEU A 157 -14.20 6.25 -1.72
C LEU A 157 -13.24 5.88 -0.58
N PRO A 158 -12.86 4.59 -0.44
CA PRO A 158 -11.77 4.18 0.43
C PRO A 158 -10.49 4.98 0.11
N ALA A 159 -9.98 5.69 1.11
CA ALA A 159 -8.84 6.58 0.96
C ALA A 159 -7.50 5.85 1.13
N ASP A 160 -7.23 4.88 0.25
CA ASP A 160 -6.04 4.02 0.31
C ASP A 160 -4.80 4.63 -0.36
N GLY A 161 -4.94 5.66 -1.18
CA GLY A 161 -3.81 6.28 -1.86
C GLY A 161 -3.26 5.48 -3.05
N PHE A 162 -3.98 4.46 -3.53
CA PHE A 162 -3.51 3.55 -4.56
C PHE A 162 -3.70 4.13 -5.98
N ASP A 163 -2.65 4.07 -6.81
CA ASP A 163 -2.61 4.61 -8.17
C ASP A 163 -3.19 3.64 -9.21
N SER A 164 -4.49 3.36 -9.11
CA SER A 164 -5.18 2.40 -9.99
C SER A 164 -5.51 2.96 -11.38
N ALA A 165 -5.63 2.06 -12.36
CA ALA A 165 -6.18 2.39 -13.67
C ALA A 165 -7.62 2.95 -13.57
N GLY A 166 -8.43 2.40 -12.66
CA GLY A 166 -9.78 2.90 -12.40
C GLY A 166 -9.81 4.35 -11.88
N LEU A 167 -8.84 4.72 -11.03
CA LEU A 167 -8.68 6.09 -10.55
C LEU A 167 -8.33 7.05 -11.68
N LEU A 168 -7.37 6.68 -12.55
CA LEU A 168 -7.00 7.53 -13.69
C LEU A 168 -8.19 7.74 -14.63
N GLU A 169 -8.95 6.70 -14.93
CA GLU A 169 -10.14 6.81 -15.77
C GLU A 169 -11.23 7.69 -15.12
N ALA A 170 -11.40 7.63 -13.80
CA ALA A 170 -12.30 8.53 -13.08
C ALA A 170 -11.84 9.99 -13.17
N LEU A 171 -10.55 10.25 -12.98
CA LEU A 171 -9.97 11.59 -13.14
C LEU A 171 -10.15 12.13 -14.57
N ARG A 172 -9.94 11.27 -15.59
CA ARG A 172 -10.12 11.62 -17.00
C ARG A 172 -11.54 12.06 -17.31
N ARG A 173 -12.54 11.33 -16.79
CA ARG A 173 -13.95 11.71 -16.95
C ARG A 173 -14.26 13.04 -16.27
N GLU A 174 -13.71 13.27 -15.08
CA GLU A 174 -14.03 14.46 -14.29
C GLU A 174 -13.37 15.75 -14.82
N THR A 175 -12.15 15.65 -15.34
CA THR A 175 -11.39 16.80 -15.84
C THR A 175 -11.56 17.05 -17.35
N GLY A 176 -12.38 16.23 -18.01
CA GLY A 176 -12.49 16.15 -19.46
C GLY A 176 -11.30 15.41 -20.09
N GLN A 177 -11.57 14.48 -21.02
CA GLN A 177 -10.53 13.99 -21.92
C GLN A 177 -10.08 15.15 -22.81
N PRO A 178 -8.78 15.50 -22.90
CA PRO A 178 -8.32 16.20 -24.09
C PRO A 178 -8.64 15.28 -25.27
N GLY A 179 -9.37 15.79 -26.26
CA GLY A 179 -9.71 15.02 -27.45
C GLY A 179 -8.46 14.37 -28.03
N THR A 180 -8.50 13.06 -28.16
CA THR A 180 -7.65 12.36 -29.12
C THR A 180 -8.25 12.66 -30.49
N ASP A 181 -7.96 13.86 -31.02
CA ASP A 181 -8.15 14.17 -32.42
C ASP A 181 -6.89 13.72 -33.18
N GLY A 182 -7.05 12.78 -34.11
CA GLY A 182 -6.08 12.46 -35.17
C GLY A 182 -5.41 11.09 -35.06
#